data_AF-A0A4R4K3B9-F1
#
_entry.id   AF-A0A4R4K3B9-F1
#
_cell.length_a   1.000
_cell.length_b   1.000
_cell.length_c   1.000
_cell.angle_alpha   90.00
_cell.angle_beta   90.00
_cell.angle_gamma   90.00
#
_symmetry.space_group_name_H-M   'P 1'
#
loop_
_entity.id
_entity.type
_entity.pdbx_description
1 polymer ?
#
loop_
_entity_poly.entity_id
_entity_poly.type
_entity_poly.pdbx_seq_one_letter_code
_entity_poly.pdbx_strand_id
1 'polypeptide(L)'
;MATRSTSKVFNPKDLIAYFLVAGTGAVVQLVSSSLIQDWFDISFQQSIWPSYLISLVVGFTLTKLFAFDARKTNQTNREMVKFLMVALFSGFVTDITTRLAYFVSSSYFQIFELQIPFSHKLVNVNEMLCYIFGMGCSFVSNYTLHKTFTFKSTGFYDRLKALIR
;
A
#
# COMPACT_ATOMS: atom_id res chain seq x y z
N MET A 1 32.55 27.21 -3.92
CA MET A 1 31.32 27.40 -3.11
C MET A 1 30.26 26.46 -3.67
N ALA A 2 30.08 25.27 -3.09
CA ALA A 2 29.18 24.24 -3.62
C ALA A 2 27.73 24.56 -3.21
N THR A 3 26.89 24.87 -4.18
CA THR A 3 25.45 25.09 -4.00
C THR A 3 24.78 23.75 -3.67
N ARG A 4 24.54 23.51 -2.37
CA ARG A 4 23.68 22.43 -1.89
C ARG A 4 22.27 22.66 -2.44
N SER A 5 21.91 21.90 -3.48
CA SER A 5 20.52 21.72 -3.90
C SER A 5 19.71 21.22 -2.71
N THR A 6 18.77 22.03 -2.23
CA THR A 6 17.81 21.64 -1.22
C THR A 6 16.95 20.52 -1.80
N SER A 7 17.25 19.28 -1.40
CA SER A 7 16.43 18.12 -1.72
C SER A 7 15.04 18.34 -1.16
N LYS A 8 14.10 18.82 -1.99
CA LYS A 8 12.68 18.88 -1.66
C LYS A 8 12.20 17.45 -1.42
N VAL A 9 12.18 17.06 -0.15
CA VAL A 9 11.72 15.75 0.35
C VAL A 9 10.30 15.45 -0.13
N PHE A 10 9.52 16.48 -0.48
CA PHE A 10 8.19 16.38 -1.06
C PHE A 10 8.13 17.11 -2.41
N ASN A 11 8.17 16.36 -3.50
CA ASN A 11 7.79 16.86 -4.81
C ASN A 11 6.36 16.38 -5.09
N PRO A 12 5.37 17.28 -5.28
CA PRO A 12 3.96 16.90 -5.35
C PRO A 12 3.62 16.07 -6.60
N LYS A 13 4.27 16.34 -7.74
CA LYS A 13 4.09 15.52 -8.97
C LYS A 13 4.51 14.08 -8.73
N ASP A 14 5.60 13.95 -7.98
CA ASP A 14 6.13 12.66 -7.63
C ASP A 14 5.09 11.94 -6.75
N LEU A 15 4.65 12.56 -5.66
CA LEU A 15 3.67 11.99 -4.73
C LEU A 15 2.39 11.50 -5.44
N ILE A 16 1.86 12.25 -6.41
CA ILE A 16 0.67 11.88 -7.17
C ILE A 16 0.90 10.62 -8.02
N ALA A 17 2.05 10.52 -8.71
CA ALA A 17 2.37 9.33 -9.50
C ALA A 17 2.47 8.06 -8.63
N TYR A 18 3.08 8.19 -7.45
CA TYR A 18 3.15 7.10 -6.48
C TYR A 18 1.78 6.78 -5.88
N PHE A 19 0.96 7.79 -5.61
CA PHE A 19 -0.42 7.61 -5.15
C PHE A 19 -1.27 6.85 -6.16
N LEU A 20 -1.11 7.07 -7.47
CA LEU A 20 -1.84 6.31 -8.50
C LEU A 20 -1.43 4.83 -8.53
N VAL A 21 -0.12 4.54 -8.47
CA VAL A 21 0.38 3.16 -8.48
C VAL A 21 0.01 2.43 -7.19
N ALA A 22 0.24 3.05 -6.04
CA ALA A 22 -0.12 2.45 -4.76
C ALA A 22 -1.65 2.40 -4.56
N GLY A 23 -2.38 3.37 -5.11
CA GLY A 23 -3.84 3.39 -5.14
C GLY A 23 -4.40 2.19 -5.90
N THR A 24 -3.75 1.79 -7.00
CA THR A 24 -4.08 0.53 -7.69
C THR A 24 -3.90 -0.67 -6.76
N GLY A 25 -2.80 -0.71 -6.00
CA GLY A 25 -2.58 -1.72 -4.97
C GLY A 25 -3.65 -1.71 -3.87
N ALA A 26 -4.04 -0.53 -3.38
CA ALA A 26 -5.07 -0.39 -2.36
C ALA A 26 -6.44 -0.87 -2.86
N VAL A 27 -6.81 -0.57 -4.12
CA VAL A 27 -8.04 -1.08 -4.74
C VAL A 27 -8.01 -2.61 -4.84
N VAL A 28 -6.90 -3.19 -5.32
CA VAL A 28 -6.72 -4.65 -5.37
C VAL A 28 -6.83 -5.25 -3.98
N GLN A 29 -6.27 -4.61 -2.96
CA GLN A 29 -6.34 -5.05 -1.57
C GLN A 29 -7.77 -5.02 -1.03
N LEU A 30 -8.53 -3.94 -1.26
CA LEU A 30 -9.93 -3.84 -0.82
C LEU A 30 -10.83 -4.87 -1.51
N VAL A 31 -10.68 -5.05 -2.82
CA VAL A 31 -11.45 -6.05 -3.59
C VAL A 31 -11.10 -7.45 -3.12
N SER A 32 -9.80 -7.75 -2.98
CA SER A 32 -9.35 -9.06 -2.50
C SER A 32 -9.81 -9.33 -1.07
N SER A 33 -9.79 -8.32 -0.20
CA SER A 33 -10.30 -8.42 1.17
C SER A 33 -11.77 -8.78 1.20
N SER A 34 -12.61 -8.11 0.39
CA SER A 34 -14.04 -8.45 0.29
C SER A 34 -14.26 -9.87 -0.23
N LEU A 35 -13.59 -10.26 -1.32
CA LEU A 35 -13.75 -11.58 -1.92
C LEU A 35 -13.30 -12.71 -0.99
N ILE A 36 -12.19 -12.54 -0.27
CA ILE A 36 -11.69 -13.54 0.67
C ILE A 36 -12.65 -13.71 1.84
N GLN A 37 -13.20 -12.61 2.37
CA GLN A 37 -14.23 -12.70 3.41
C GLN A 37 -15.44 -13.49 2.92
N ASP A 38 -15.87 -13.28 1.67
CA ASP A 38 -17.05 -13.94 1.12
C ASP A 38 -16.80 -15.43 0.79
N TRP A 39 -15.58 -15.79 0.38
CA TRP A 39 -15.25 -17.16 -0.03
C TRP A 39 -14.85 -18.06 1.14
N PHE A 40 -14.18 -17.50 2.15
CA PHE A 40 -13.66 -18.26 3.29
C PHE A 40 -14.45 -18.04 4.58
N ASP A 41 -15.49 -17.19 4.56
CA ASP A 41 -16.32 -16.82 5.71
C ASP A 41 -15.47 -16.37 6.92
N ILE A 42 -14.38 -15.64 6.64
CA ILE A 42 -13.44 -15.15 7.64
C ILE A 42 -13.74 -13.71 8.04
N SER A 43 -13.32 -13.35 9.26
CA SER A 43 -13.51 -11.99 9.74
C SER A 43 -12.69 -10.96 8.96
N PHE A 44 -13.12 -9.70 9.03
CA PHE A 44 -12.46 -8.60 8.36
C PHE A 44 -10.98 -8.48 8.76
N GLN A 45 -10.64 -8.58 10.06
CA GLN A 45 -9.24 -8.55 10.51
C GLN A 45 -8.41 -9.74 10.01
N GLN A 46 -9.01 -10.93 9.85
CA GLN A 46 -8.31 -12.10 9.30
C GLN A 46 -8.01 -11.92 7.80
N SER A 47 -8.88 -11.22 7.07
CA SER A 47 -8.71 -10.95 5.65
C SER A 47 -7.61 -9.92 5.31
N ILE A 48 -7.12 -9.16 6.30
CA ILE A 48 -6.12 -8.10 6.10
C ILE A 48 -4.81 -8.66 5.52
N TRP A 49 -4.25 -9.70 6.13
CA TRP A 49 -2.99 -10.30 5.69
C TRP A 49 -3.07 -10.96 4.31
N PRO A 50 -4.03 -11.86 4.01
CA PRO A 50 -4.10 -12.49 2.69
C PRO A 50 -4.37 -11.48 1.57
N SER A 51 -5.23 -10.48 1.79
CA SER A 51 -5.47 -9.42 0.81
C SER A 51 -4.24 -8.52 0.60
N TYR A 52 -3.50 -8.20 1.67
CA TYR A 52 -2.25 -7.45 1.58
C TYR A 52 -1.19 -8.21 0.78
N LEU A 53 -1.04 -9.52 1.01
CA LEU A 53 -0.09 -10.35 0.26
C LEU A 53 -0.42 -10.41 -1.24
N ILE A 54 -1.71 -10.54 -1.60
CA ILE A 54 -2.14 -10.50 -3.00
C ILE A 54 -1.78 -9.15 -3.63
N SER A 55 -2.13 -8.05 -2.95
CA SER A 55 -1.80 -6.70 -3.41
C SER A 55 -0.29 -6.47 -3.53
N LEU A 56 0.50 -7.01 -2.60
CA LEU A 56 1.96 -6.96 -2.63
C LEU A 56 2.51 -7.69 -3.86
N VAL A 57 2.01 -8.89 -4.18
CA VAL A 57 2.43 -9.64 -5.37
C VAL A 57 2.11 -8.89 -6.65
N VAL A 58 0.91 -8.30 -6.75
CA VAL A 58 0.50 -7.50 -7.91
C VAL A 58 1.36 -6.23 -8.02
N GLY A 59 1.51 -5.48 -6.94
CA GLY A 59 2.32 -4.26 -6.89
C GLY A 59 3.80 -4.53 -7.18
N PHE A 60 4.33 -5.65 -6.69
CA PHE A 60 5.69 -6.10 -6.98
C PHE A 60 5.85 -6.46 -8.46
N THR A 61 4.90 -7.18 -9.03
CA THR A 61 4.92 -7.57 -10.45
C THR A 61 4.91 -6.33 -11.35
N LEU A 62 4.02 -5.37 -11.07
CA LEU A 62 3.98 -4.10 -11.79
C LEU A 62 5.29 -3.32 -11.65
N THR A 63 5.82 -3.22 -10.43
CA THR A 63 7.10 -2.54 -10.19
C THR A 63 8.24 -3.26 -10.91
N LYS A 64 8.20 -4.59 -10.98
CA LYS A 64 9.20 -5.37 -11.72
C LYS A 64 9.16 -5.08 -13.21
N LEU A 65 7.98 -5.11 -13.82
CA LEU A 65 7.78 -4.87 -15.25
C LEU A 65 8.18 -3.44 -15.66
N PHE A 66 7.83 -2.43 -14.86
CA PHE A 66 8.11 -1.03 -15.22
C PHE A 66 9.47 -0.49 -14.72
N ALA A 67 9.96 -0.98 -13.58
CA ALA A 67 11.16 -0.45 -12.93
C ALA A 67 12.40 -1.34 -13.11
N PHE A 68 12.26 -2.64 -12.89
CA PHE A 68 13.41 -3.56 -12.75
C PHE A 68 13.88 -4.19 -14.06
N ASP A 69 12.99 -4.38 -15.04
CA ASP A 69 13.32 -5.09 -16.29
C ASP A 69 14.41 -4.41 -17.14
N ALA A 70 14.62 -3.11 -16.95
CA ALA A 70 15.64 -2.36 -17.69
C ALA A 70 17.07 -2.46 -17.10
N ARG A 71 17.29 -3.16 -15.98
CA ARG A 71 18.63 -3.32 -15.39
C ARG A 71 19.15 -4.74 -15.63
N LYS A 72 20.32 -4.85 -16.26
CA LYS A 72 21.09 -6.10 -16.44
C LYS A 72 21.26 -6.85 -15.10
N THR A 73 20.43 -7.88 -14.95
CA THR A 73 20.46 -9.15 -14.18
C THR A 73 21.11 -9.23 -12.79
N ASN A 74 22.21 -8.54 -12.46
CA ASN A 74 22.96 -8.82 -11.22
C ASN A 74 22.70 -7.83 -10.06
N GLN A 75 22.27 -6.59 -10.35
CA GLN A 75 21.88 -5.63 -9.30
C GLN A 75 20.39 -5.69 -8.95
N THR A 76 19.58 -6.26 -9.84
CA THR A 76 18.11 -6.31 -9.75
C THR A 76 17.61 -7.11 -8.56
N ASN A 77 18.24 -8.26 -8.26
CA ASN A 77 17.86 -9.10 -7.12
C ASN A 77 18.04 -8.40 -5.77
N ARG A 78 19.12 -7.62 -5.59
CA ARG A 78 19.37 -6.87 -4.34
C ARG A 78 18.37 -5.73 -4.15
N GLU A 79 17.95 -5.08 -5.23
CA GLU A 79 16.95 -4.01 -5.18
C GLU A 79 15.54 -4.58 -4.95
N MET A 80 15.22 -5.75 -5.52
CA MET A 80 13.98 -6.48 -5.26
C MET A 80 13.85 -6.92 -3.80
N VAL A 81 14.91 -7.44 -3.17
CA VAL A 81 14.88 -7.83 -1.76
C VAL A 81 14.65 -6.62 -0.85
N LYS A 82 15.31 -5.49 -1.11
CA LYS A 82 15.07 -4.25 -0.37
C LYS A 82 13.64 -3.75 -0.55
N PHE A 83 13.10 -3.87 -1.76
CA PHE A 83 11.70 -3.53 -2.03
C PHE A 83 10.76 -4.40 -1.19
N LEU A 84 10.95 -5.72 -1.23
CA LEU A 84 10.12 -6.67 -0.49
C LEU A 84 10.20 -6.45 1.03
N MET A 85 11.39 -6.19 1.58
CA MET A 85 11.56 -5.89 3.01
C MET A 85 10.76 -4.66 3.44
N VAL A 86 10.83 -3.58 2.65
CA VAL A 86 10.07 -2.35 2.93
C VAL A 86 8.57 -2.60 2.82
N ALA A 87 8.13 -3.30 1.78
CA ALA A 87 6.72 -3.64 1.59
C ALA A 87 6.18 -4.50 2.74
N LEU A 88 6.91 -5.53 3.18
CA LEU A 88 6.50 -6.35 4.32
C LEU A 88 6.41 -5.53 5.61
N PHE A 89 7.35 -4.61 5.85
CA PHE A 89 7.29 -3.70 6.99
C PHE A 89 6.02 -2.83 6.94
N SER A 90 5.68 -2.28 5.77
CA SER A 90 4.43 -1.54 5.58
C SER A 90 3.19 -2.41 5.80
N GLY A 91 3.24 -3.70 5.47
CA GLY A 91 2.19 -4.67 5.82
C GLY A 91 1.93 -4.74 7.32
N PHE A 92 3.00 -4.86 8.13
CA PHE A 92 2.88 -4.82 9.59
C PHE A 92 2.33 -3.49 10.11
N VAL A 93 2.76 -2.36 9.53
CA VAL A 93 2.21 -1.04 9.87
C VAL A 93 0.70 -1.02 9.60
N THR A 94 0.25 -1.57 8.46
CA THR A 94 -1.18 -1.67 8.12
C THR A 94 -1.95 -2.44 9.20
N ASP A 95 -1.49 -3.63 9.55
CA ASP A 95 -2.16 -4.50 10.53
C ASP A 95 -2.23 -3.86 11.93
N ILE A 96 -1.10 -3.32 12.40
CA ILE A 96 -1.03 -2.66 13.72
C ILE A 96 -1.91 -1.40 13.74
N THR A 97 -1.80 -0.53 12.73
CA THR A 97 -2.57 0.71 12.67
C THR A 97 -4.06 0.43 12.53
N THR A 98 -4.47 -0.55 11.71
CA THR A 98 -5.89 -0.92 11.61
C THR A 98 -6.43 -1.50 12.91
N ARG A 99 -5.69 -2.37 13.60
CA ARG A 99 -6.11 -2.92 14.91
C ARG A 99 -6.21 -1.83 15.97
N LEU A 100 -5.24 -0.93 16.01
CA LEU A 100 -5.23 0.18 16.96
C LEU A 100 -6.38 1.17 16.68
N ALA A 101 -6.57 1.53 15.41
CA ALA A 101 -7.68 2.39 14.98
C ALA A 101 -9.03 1.74 15.31
N TYR A 102 -9.16 0.44 15.09
CA TYR A 102 -10.37 -0.29 15.44
C TYR A 102 -10.61 -0.33 16.95
N PHE A 103 -9.59 -0.60 17.77
CA PHE A 103 -9.69 -0.58 19.22
C PHE A 103 -10.15 0.79 19.77
N VAL A 104 -9.59 1.87 19.22
CA VAL A 104 -10.01 3.24 19.56
C VAL A 104 -11.44 3.48 19.06
N SER A 105 -11.76 3.11 17.82
CA SER A 105 -13.10 3.29 17.26
C SER A 105 -14.16 2.54 18.06
N SER A 106 -13.94 1.28 18.43
CA SER A 106 -14.87 0.49 19.24
C SER A 106 -15.06 1.01 20.65
N SER A 107 -14.07 1.73 21.20
CA SER A 107 -14.14 2.30 22.55
C SER A 107 -14.89 3.64 22.60
N TYR A 108 -14.91 4.39 21.50
CA TYR A 108 -15.45 5.75 21.47
C TYR A 108 -16.68 5.92 20.56
N PHE A 109 -16.92 5.01 19.61
CA PHE A 109 -17.97 5.10 18.61
C PHE A 109 -18.88 3.86 18.62
N GLN A 110 -20.17 4.09 18.34
CA GLN A 110 -21.13 3.01 18.11
C GLN A 110 -20.77 2.28 16.80
N ILE A 111 -20.97 0.97 16.77
CA ILE A 111 -20.71 0.13 15.59
C ILE A 111 -21.79 0.45 14.55
N PHE A 112 -21.38 1.03 13.42
CA PHE A 112 -22.27 1.28 12.29
C PHE A 112 -22.15 0.15 11.28
N GLU A 113 -23.16 -0.73 11.25
CA GLU A 113 -23.29 -1.79 10.26
C GLU A 113 -24.16 -1.31 9.10
N LEU A 114 -23.63 -1.38 7.89
CA LEU A 114 -24.33 -1.01 6.67
C LEU A 114 -24.48 -2.26 5.81
N GLN A 115 -25.73 -2.65 5.55
CA GLN A 115 -26.03 -3.69 4.59
C GLN A 115 -25.98 -3.08 3.18
N ILE A 116 -25.06 -3.55 2.36
CA ILE A 116 -24.97 -3.09 0.96
C ILE A 116 -26.27 -3.53 0.25
N PRO A 117 -27.01 -2.63 -0.42
CA PRO A 117 -28.18 -3.04 -1.20
C PRO A 117 -27.73 -4.08 -2.24
N PHE A 118 -28.46 -5.21 -2.33
CA PHE A 118 -28.12 -6.42 -3.12
C PHE A 118 -27.09 -7.40 -2.52
N SER A 119 -26.60 -7.18 -1.29
CA SER A 119 -25.72 -8.13 -0.59
C SER A 119 -26.30 -8.55 0.76
N HIS A 120 -26.18 -9.84 1.10
CA HIS A 120 -26.50 -10.37 2.43
C HIS A 120 -25.42 -10.03 3.47
N LYS A 121 -24.36 -9.33 3.08
CA LYS A 121 -23.23 -8.99 3.93
C LYS A 121 -23.48 -7.72 4.74
N LEU A 122 -23.41 -7.85 6.06
CA LEU A 122 -23.29 -6.72 6.98
C LEU A 122 -21.86 -6.20 6.93
N VAL A 123 -21.67 -4.99 6.39
CA VAL A 123 -20.35 -4.36 6.37
C VAL A 123 -20.26 -3.39 7.52
N ASN A 124 -19.34 -3.65 8.45
CA ASN A 124 -19.01 -2.73 9.51
C ASN A 124 -18.24 -1.53 8.93
N VAL A 125 -18.92 -0.38 8.82
CA VAL A 125 -18.37 0.84 8.24
C VAL A 125 -17.19 1.36 9.06
N ASN A 126 -17.22 1.19 10.39
CA ASN A 126 -16.10 1.57 11.25
C ASN A 126 -14.87 0.72 10.96
N GLU A 127 -15.02 -0.60 10.80
CA GLU A 127 -13.90 -1.47 10.43
C GLU A 127 -13.33 -1.09 9.06
N MET A 128 -14.18 -0.81 8.08
CA MET A 128 -13.75 -0.39 6.75
C MET A 128 -13.00 0.95 6.79
N LEU A 129 -13.48 1.94 7.55
CA LEU A 129 -12.80 3.23 7.72
C LEU A 129 -11.46 3.09 8.45
N CYS A 130 -11.41 2.28 9.52
CA CYS A 130 -10.16 1.98 10.22
C CYS A 130 -9.15 1.25 9.32
N TYR A 131 -9.65 0.43 8.39
CA TYR A 131 -8.82 -0.25 7.41
C TYR A 131 -8.24 0.71 6.38
N ILE A 132 -9.07 1.57 5.80
CA ILE A 132 -8.62 2.61 4.86
C ILE A 132 -7.61 3.53 5.54
N PHE A 133 -7.85 3.89 6.81
CA PHE A 133 -6.90 4.67 7.59
C PHE A 133 -5.56 3.94 7.77
N GLY A 134 -5.59 2.66 8.15
CA GLY A 134 -4.38 1.83 8.25
C GLY A 134 -3.64 1.69 6.92
N MET A 135 -4.35 1.53 5.80
CA MET A 135 -3.77 1.57 4.46
C MET A 135 -3.11 2.92 4.16
N GLY A 136 -3.72 4.03 4.56
CA GLY A 136 -3.16 5.37 4.40
C GLY A 136 -1.85 5.55 5.18
N CYS A 137 -1.82 5.14 6.45
CA CYS A 137 -0.60 5.18 7.27
C CYS A 137 0.51 4.29 6.70
N SER A 138 0.14 3.08 6.26
CA SER A 138 1.04 2.16 5.56
C SER A 138 1.58 2.75 4.27
N PHE A 139 0.75 3.40 3.46
CA PHE A 139 1.15 4.09 2.23
C PHE A 139 2.17 5.19 2.49
N VAL A 140 1.97 6.03 3.52
CA VAL A 140 2.92 7.09 3.88
C VAL A 140 4.25 6.51 4.34
N SER A 141 4.21 5.44 5.16
CA SER A 141 5.41 4.73 5.59
C SER A 141 6.15 4.11 4.41
N ASN A 142 5.42 3.43 3.53
CA ASN A 142 5.95 2.76 2.35
C ASN A 142 6.60 3.76 1.37
N TYR A 143 5.92 4.88 1.11
CA TYR A 143 6.44 5.98 0.30
C TYR A 143 7.76 6.51 0.86
N THR A 144 7.79 6.80 2.17
CA THR A 144 8.96 7.39 2.83
C THR A 144 10.15 6.42 2.81
N LEU A 145 9.89 5.14 3.12
CA LEU A 145 10.92 4.10 3.16
C LEU A 145 11.45 3.77 1.78
N HIS A 146 10.59 3.56 0.78
CA HIS A 146 11.08 3.32 -0.57
C HIS A 146 11.78 4.55 -1.15
N LYS A 147 11.29 5.77 -0.91
CA LYS A 147 11.98 6.99 -1.35
C LYS A 147 13.39 7.08 -0.77
N THR A 148 13.57 6.67 0.48
CA THR A 148 14.85 6.75 1.20
C THR A 148 15.79 5.59 0.83
N PHE A 149 15.28 4.36 0.71
CA PHE A 149 16.11 3.13 0.61
C PHE A 149 16.10 2.46 -0.77
N THR A 150 15.01 2.54 -1.54
CA THR A 150 14.81 1.73 -2.76
C THR A 150 14.82 2.58 -4.04
N PHE A 151 14.26 3.79 -4.01
CA PHE A 151 14.06 4.64 -5.19
C PHE A 151 15.21 5.59 -5.48
N LYS A 152 16.00 5.96 -4.46
CA LYS A 152 17.27 6.68 -4.67
C LYS A 152 18.24 5.87 -5.56
N SER A 153 18.14 4.54 -5.56
CA SER A 153 19.01 3.68 -6.37
C SER A 153 18.40 3.21 -7.68
N THR A 154 17.07 3.17 -7.85
CA THR A 154 16.39 2.51 -9.00
C THR A 154 15.91 3.43 -10.12
N GLY A 155 15.67 4.73 -9.87
CA GLY A 155 15.16 5.67 -10.90
C GLY A 155 13.70 5.43 -11.31
N PHE A 156 12.93 4.68 -10.51
CA PHE A 156 11.50 4.40 -10.73
C PHE A 156 10.69 5.69 -10.97
N TYR A 157 11.02 6.75 -10.25
CA TYR A 157 10.32 8.03 -10.33
C TYR A 157 10.40 8.69 -11.69
N ASP A 158 11.59 8.71 -12.27
CA ASP A 158 11.82 9.36 -13.56
C ASP A 158 11.02 8.69 -14.68
N ARG A 159 10.75 7.38 -14.54
CA ARG A 159 9.95 6.60 -15.49
C ARG A 159 8.46 6.75 -15.29
N LEU A 160 7.99 6.70 -14.05
CA LEU A 160 6.58 7.00 -13.74
C LEU A 160 6.21 8.40 -14.25
N LYS A 161 7.11 9.35 -14.06
CA LYS A 161 6.97 10.73 -14.56
C LYS A 161 7.01 10.82 -16.08
N ALA A 162 7.77 9.95 -16.75
CA ALA A 162 7.79 9.87 -18.21
C ALA A 162 6.50 9.27 -18.79
N LEU A 163 5.85 8.35 -18.07
CA LEU A 163 4.57 7.72 -18.47
C LEU A 163 3.35 8.62 -18.25
N ILE A 164 3.42 9.59 -17.33
CA ILE A 164 2.34 10.54 -17.01
C ILE A 164 2.47 11.86 -17.81
N ARG A 165 3.44 11.95 -18.74
CA ARG A 165 3.64 13.12 -19.61
C ARG A 165 2.79 13.04 -20.87
#